data_AF-A0A966AV07-F1
#
_entry.id   AF-A0A966AV07-F1
#
_cell.length_a   1.000
_cell.length_b   1.000
_cell.length_c   1.000
_cell.angle_alpha   90.00
_cell.angle_beta   90.00
_cell.angle_gamma   90.00
#
_symmetry.space_group_name_H-M   'P 1'
#
loop_
_entity.id
_entity.type
_entity.pdbx_description
1 polymer ?
#
loop_
_entity_poly.entity_id
_entity_poly.type
_entity_poly.pdbx_seq_one_letter_code
_entity_poly.pdbx_strand_id
1 'polypeptide(L)'
;MKWSILFLLTALSIWTSYVYSGVIGSSLSLLDPVLILLAWFCLQDEWPRILAVSAMVLLYRLSFTIATPLEVVIPPLALIFTIRMLSGGISPFHSWRRFLIVVPALCLSHLISKFILFRVFDLSIERILLDVALAFIVSATMFSVLDVIRPLLKTAKYPD
;
A
#
# COMPACT_ATOMS: atom_id res chain seq x y z
N MET A 1 -8.18 17.35 2.04
CA MET A 1 -8.41 16.45 3.18
C MET A 1 -8.23 17.19 4.47
N LYS A 2 -9.16 17.02 5.41
CA LYS A 2 -8.93 17.43 6.81
C LYS A 2 -7.92 16.45 7.41
N TRP A 3 -6.80 16.96 7.92
CA TRP A 3 -5.72 16.16 8.52
C TRP A 3 -6.24 15.13 9.54
N SER A 4 -7.30 15.46 10.28
CA SER A 4 -7.95 14.56 11.23
C SER A 4 -8.44 13.24 10.63
N ILE A 5 -9.01 13.25 9.42
CA ILE A 5 -9.52 12.05 8.76
C ILE A 5 -8.36 11.18 8.26
N LEU A 6 -7.30 11.80 7.75
CA LEU A 6 -6.06 11.09 7.38
C LEU A 6 -5.51 10.35 8.60
N PHE A 7 -5.30 11.06 9.71
CA PHE A 7 -4.76 10.48 10.92
C PHE A 7 -5.62 9.33 11.45
N LEU A 8 -6.94 9.49 11.43
CA LEU A 8 -7.88 8.46 11.87
C LEU A 8 -7.80 7.20 10.99
N LEU A 9 -7.78 7.36 9.66
CA LEU A 9 -7.67 6.23 8.72
C LEU A 9 -6.32 5.53 8.85
N THR A 10 -5.22 6.29 9.00
CA THR A 10 -3.89 5.73 9.22
C THR A 10 -3.82 4.98 10.55
N ALA A 11 -4.38 5.53 11.63
CA ALA A 11 -4.44 4.86 12.93
C ALA A 11 -5.26 3.56 12.89
N LEU A 12 -6.43 3.58 12.24
CA LEU A 12 -7.26 2.38 12.04
C LEU A 12 -6.54 1.31 11.22
N SER A 13 -5.82 1.71 10.17
CA SER A 13 -5.03 0.81 9.33
C SER A 13 -3.85 0.20 10.09
N ILE A 14 -3.18 0.99 10.93
CA ILE A 14 -2.12 0.50 11.83
C ILE A 14 -2.70 -0.50 12.83
N TRP A 15 -3.84 -0.16 13.45
CA TRP A 15 -4.51 -1.04 14.40
C TRP A 15 -4.93 -2.36 13.77
N THR A 16 -5.52 -2.33 12.56
CA THR A 16 -5.90 -3.56 11.86
C THR A 16 -4.69 -4.39 11.48
N SER A 17 -3.62 -3.78 10.96
CA SER A 17 -2.37 -4.48 10.67
C SER A 17 -1.78 -5.11 11.93
N TYR A 18 -1.81 -4.43 13.08
CA TYR A 18 -1.36 -4.96 14.35
C TYR A 18 -2.19 -6.16 14.82
N VAL A 19 -3.52 -6.04 14.83
CA VAL A 19 -4.44 -7.11 15.26
C VAL A 19 -4.32 -8.35 14.37
N TYR A 20 -4.20 -8.16 13.06
CA TYR A 20 -4.12 -9.25 12.10
C TYR A 20 -2.69 -9.74 11.81
N SER A 21 -1.67 -9.15 12.44
CA SER A 21 -0.26 -9.53 12.24
C SER A 21 -0.01 -11.03 12.48
N GLY A 22 -0.66 -11.61 13.50
CA GLY A 22 -0.56 -13.04 13.80
C GLY A 22 -1.24 -13.97 12.79
N VAL A 23 -2.18 -13.45 11.99
CA VAL A 23 -2.93 -14.21 10.97
C VAL A 23 -2.30 -14.02 9.58
N ILE A 24 -1.81 -12.82 9.30
CA ILE A 24 -1.28 -12.43 7.99
C ILE A 24 0.09 -13.09 7.74
N GLY A 25 0.88 -13.39 8.78
CA GLY A 25 2.17 -14.06 8.60
C GLY A 25 3.14 -13.30 7.68
N SER A 26 4.36 -13.79 7.53
CA SER A 26 5.37 -13.15 6.69
C SER A 26 5.12 -13.31 5.19
N SER A 27 4.36 -14.34 4.79
CA SER A 27 4.10 -14.69 3.40
C SER A 27 2.99 -13.86 2.76
N LEU A 28 2.15 -13.16 3.54
CA LEU A 28 1.02 -12.39 3.01
C LEU A 28 1.20 -10.88 3.21
N SER A 29 2.41 -10.33 3.09
CA SER A 29 2.60 -8.87 3.18
C SER A 29 1.82 -8.08 2.11
N LEU A 30 1.32 -8.74 1.06
CA LEU A 30 0.33 -8.21 0.11
C LEU A 30 -1.03 -7.87 0.74
N LEU A 31 -1.40 -8.55 1.83
CA LEU A 31 -2.62 -8.33 2.61
C LEU A 31 -2.46 -7.23 3.66
N ASP A 32 -1.28 -6.63 3.81
CA ASP A 32 -1.05 -5.68 4.88
C ASP A 32 -1.93 -4.42 4.70
N PRO A 33 -2.89 -4.19 5.61
CA PRO A 33 -3.82 -3.06 5.52
C PRO A 33 -3.11 -1.71 5.38
N VAL A 34 -1.91 -1.60 5.95
CA VAL A 34 -1.11 -0.38 5.92
C VAL A 34 -0.52 -0.10 4.55
N LEU A 35 -0.06 -1.14 3.83
CA LEU A 35 0.46 -0.98 2.47
C LEU A 35 -0.67 -0.70 1.48
N ILE A 36 -1.83 -1.32 1.68
CA ILE A 36 -3.01 -1.10 0.85
C ILE A 36 -3.51 0.34 0.99
N LEU A 37 -3.60 0.85 2.23
CA LEU A 37 -3.97 2.24 2.52
C LEU A 37 -2.96 3.21 1.89
N LEU A 38 -1.66 2.94 2.04
CA LEU A 38 -0.59 3.76 1.45
C LEU A 38 -0.69 3.79 -0.08
N ALA A 39 -0.92 2.63 -0.71
CA ALA A 39 -1.09 2.53 -2.16
C ALA A 39 -2.27 3.37 -2.67
N TRP A 40 -3.38 3.34 -1.94
CA TRP A 40 -4.54 4.15 -2.27
C TRP A 40 -4.24 5.66 -2.11
N PHE A 41 -3.57 6.09 -1.03
CA PHE A 41 -3.15 7.49 -0.88
C PHE A 41 -2.23 7.94 -2.01
N CYS A 42 -1.29 7.09 -2.45
CA CYS A 42 -0.37 7.39 -3.55
C CYS A 42 -1.06 7.66 -4.89
N LEU A 43 -2.25 7.10 -5.12
CA LEU A 43 -3.04 7.37 -6.32
C LEU A 43 -3.84 8.67 -6.24
N GLN A 44 -4.26 9.06 -5.03
CA GLN A 44 -5.33 10.02 -4.79
C GLN A 44 -4.81 11.40 -4.38
N ASP A 45 -3.70 11.44 -3.65
CA ASP A 45 -3.31 12.60 -2.85
C ASP A 45 -1.97 13.22 -3.29
N GLU A 46 -1.63 14.34 -2.65
CA GLU A 46 -0.42 15.11 -2.89
C GLU A 46 0.78 14.62 -2.06
N TRP A 47 1.98 14.96 -2.52
CA TRP A 47 3.24 14.58 -1.87
C TRP A 47 3.32 14.86 -0.37
N PRO A 48 2.93 16.04 0.15
CA PRO A 48 3.09 16.35 1.57
C PRO A 48 2.32 15.38 2.48
N ARG A 49 1.13 14.94 2.04
CA ARG A 49 0.28 14.04 2.81
C ARG A 49 0.72 12.59 2.71
N ILE A 50 1.15 12.15 1.52
CA ILE A 50 1.74 10.82 1.36
C ILE A 50 2.98 10.69 2.21
N LEU A 51 3.82 11.72 2.26
CA LEU A 51 5.00 11.74 3.12
C LEU A 51 4.60 11.65 4.60
N ALA A 52 3.59 12.40 5.05
CA ALA A 52 3.09 12.31 6.42
C ALA A 52 2.56 10.90 6.78
N VAL A 53 1.70 10.31 5.94
CA VAL A 53 1.19 8.94 6.16
C VAL A 53 2.34 7.94 6.15
N SER A 54 3.24 8.05 5.17
CA SER A 54 4.39 7.15 5.06
C SER A 54 5.29 7.23 6.29
N ALA A 55 5.54 8.43 6.85
CA ALA A 55 6.32 8.60 8.05
C ALA A 55 5.67 7.90 9.26
N MET A 56 4.35 8.05 9.45
CA MET A 56 3.63 7.36 10.53
C MET A 56 3.68 5.83 10.38
N VAL A 57 3.51 5.34 9.15
CA VAL A 57 3.59 3.92 8.81
C VAL A 57 4.99 3.37 9.10
N LEU A 58 6.03 4.11 8.74
CA LEU A 58 7.42 3.72 8.97
C LEU A 58 7.75 3.72 10.47
N LEU A 59 7.31 4.74 11.22
CA LEU A 59 7.47 4.78 12.68
C LEU A 59 6.80 3.58 13.34
N TYR A 60 5.57 3.25 12.93
CA TYR A 60 4.88 2.04 13.38
C TYR A 60 5.70 0.78 13.08
N ARG A 61 6.12 0.57 11.83
CA ARG A 61 6.84 -0.65 11.45
C ARG A 61 8.19 -0.78 12.16
N LEU A 62 8.93 0.31 12.33
CA LEU A 62 10.20 0.31 13.05
C LEU A 62 10.03 0.00 14.53
N SER A 63 8.90 0.37 15.13
CA SER A 63 8.63 0.13 16.56
C SER A 63 8.31 -1.33 16.88
N PHE A 64 7.88 -2.12 15.89
CA PHE A 64 7.39 -3.49 16.09
C PHE A 64 8.18 -4.55 15.29
N THR A 65 9.45 -4.27 14.97
CA THR A 65 10.29 -5.19 14.19
C THR A 65 11.71 -5.32 14.73
N ILE A 66 12.32 -6.48 14.46
CA ILE A 66 13.74 -6.78 14.72
C ILE A 66 14.57 -6.59 13.44
N ALA A 67 13.90 -6.38 12.30
CA ALA A 67 14.53 -6.14 10.99
C ALA A 67 15.31 -4.82 10.98
N THR A 68 16.31 -4.72 10.09
CA THR A 68 17.07 -3.48 9.98
C THR A 68 16.20 -2.35 9.42
N PRO A 69 16.49 -1.07 9.75
CA PRO A 69 15.66 0.05 9.28
C PRO A 69 15.52 0.11 7.75
N LEU A 70 16.56 -0.30 7.02
CA LEU A 70 16.52 -0.37 5.56
C LEU A 70 15.52 -1.42 5.06
N GLU A 71 15.47 -2.59 5.69
CA GLU A 71 14.55 -3.68 5.31
C GLU A 71 13.09 -3.28 5.48
N VAL A 72 12.82 -2.40 6.43
CA VAL A 72 11.48 -1.87 6.73
C VAL A 72 11.08 -0.75 5.79
N VAL A 73 12.05 0.10 5.40
CA VAL A 73 11.82 1.32 4.63
C VAL A 73 11.75 1.07 3.12
N ILE A 74 12.55 0.15 2.59
CA ILE A 74 12.66 -0.07 1.14
C ILE A 74 11.33 -0.55 0.50
N PRO A 75 10.58 -1.53 1.06
CA PRO A 75 9.33 -1.99 0.46
C PRO A 75 8.24 -0.91 0.29
N PRO A 76 7.90 -0.08 1.29
CA PRO A 76 6.93 0.99 1.12
C PRO A 76 7.45 2.11 0.20
N LEU A 77 8.77 2.40 0.18
CA LEU A 77 9.34 3.35 -0.78
C LEU A 77 9.19 2.85 -2.22
N ALA A 78 9.47 1.58 -2.47
CA ALA A 78 9.29 0.98 -3.79
C ALA A 78 7.83 1.08 -4.23
N LEU A 79 6.88 0.77 -3.35
CA LEU A 79 5.45 0.93 -3.60
C LEU A 79 5.08 2.37 -4.00
N ILE A 80 5.49 3.36 -3.20
CA ILE A 80 5.22 4.78 -3.48
C ILE A 80 5.79 5.17 -4.85
N PHE A 81 7.05 4.81 -5.11
CA PHE A 81 7.75 5.14 -6.34
C PHE A 81 7.07 4.52 -7.57
N THR A 82 6.75 3.22 -7.51
CA THR A 82 6.10 2.50 -8.62
C THR A 82 4.72 3.07 -8.94
N ILE A 83 3.90 3.35 -7.93
CA ILE A 83 2.58 3.94 -8.15
C ILE A 83 2.72 5.31 -8.80
N ARG A 84 3.62 6.16 -8.32
CA ARG A 84 3.83 7.50 -8.86
C ARG A 84 4.34 7.47 -10.29
N MET A 85 5.34 6.64 -10.57
CA MET A 85 5.90 6.45 -11.91
C MET A 85 4.82 6.02 -12.91
N LEU A 86 4.02 4.99 -12.57
CA LEU A 86 2.96 4.50 -13.44
C LEU A 86 1.80 5.50 -13.56
N SER A 87 1.46 6.22 -12.51
CA SER A 87 0.42 7.26 -12.53
C SER A 87 0.78 8.48 -13.39
N GLY A 88 2.07 8.70 -13.66
CA GLY A 88 2.54 9.73 -14.60
C GLY A 88 2.21 9.40 -16.06
N GLY A 89 2.11 8.11 -16.40
CA GLY A 89 1.78 7.64 -17.76
C GLY A 89 0.33 7.16 -17.94
N ILE A 90 -0.32 6.74 -16.85
CA ILE A 90 -1.66 6.14 -16.89
C ILE A 90 -2.62 6.97 -16.04
N SER A 91 -3.73 7.41 -16.63
CA SER A 91 -4.75 8.14 -15.89
C SER A 91 -5.41 7.24 -14.83
N PRO A 92 -5.37 7.61 -13.54
CA PRO A 92 -5.90 6.77 -12.47
C PRO A 92 -7.42 6.92 -12.33
N PHE A 93 -8.15 7.51 -13.29
CA PHE A 93 -9.57 7.80 -13.10
C PHE A 93 -10.47 6.61 -13.43
N HIS A 94 -10.08 5.75 -14.37
CA HIS A 94 -10.78 4.51 -14.68
C HIS A 94 -10.37 3.38 -13.74
N SER A 95 -11.35 2.66 -13.19
CA SER A 95 -11.12 1.56 -12.24
C SER A 95 -10.14 0.51 -12.78
N TRP A 96 -10.28 0.11 -14.04
CA TRP A 96 -9.36 -0.83 -14.70
C TRP A 96 -7.92 -0.31 -14.80
N ARG A 97 -7.75 0.98 -15.10
CA ARG A 97 -6.43 1.60 -15.19
C ARG A 97 -5.75 1.72 -13.82
N ARG A 98 -6.52 1.87 -12.73
CA ARG A 98 -5.96 1.83 -11.37
C ARG A 98 -5.34 0.49 -11.05
N PHE A 99 -5.98 -0.62 -11.44
CA PHE A 99 -5.44 -1.96 -11.19
C PHE A 99 -4.12 -2.18 -11.92
N LEU A 100 -3.97 -1.65 -13.14
CA LEU A 100 -2.70 -1.67 -13.89
C LEU A 100 -1.56 -0.90 -13.21
N ILE A 101 -1.88 -0.04 -12.23
CA ILE A 101 -0.89 0.70 -11.44
C ILE A 101 -0.63 -0.01 -10.10
N VAL A 102 -1.69 -0.37 -9.39
CA VAL A 102 -1.64 -0.82 -7.99
C VAL A 102 -1.16 -2.26 -7.87
N VAL A 103 -1.68 -3.14 -8.72
CA VAL A 103 -1.32 -4.57 -8.69
C VAL A 103 0.18 -4.76 -8.90
N PRO A 104 0.82 -4.20 -9.95
CA PRO A 104 2.27 -4.35 -10.11
C PRO A 104 3.06 -3.66 -8.98
N ALA A 105 2.58 -2.54 -8.43
CA ALA A 105 3.25 -1.89 -7.31
C ALA A 105 3.21 -2.72 -6.01
N LEU A 106 2.08 -3.34 -5.69
CA LEU A 106 1.93 -4.24 -4.55
C LEU A 106 2.79 -5.49 -4.73
N CYS A 107 2.75 -6.12 -5.90
CA CYS A 107 3.59 -7.28 -6.21
C CYS A 107 5.08 -6.95 -6.12
N LEU A 108 5.51 -5.81 -6.65
CA LEU A 108 6.92 -5.40 -6.61
C LEU A 108 7.38 -5.09 -5.18
N SER A 109 6.57 -4.38 -4.40
CA SER A 109 6.84 -4.14 -2.97
C SER A 109 6.95 -5.45 -2.19
N HIS A 110 6.07 -6.41 -2.47
CA HIS A 110 6.06 -7.72 -1.85
C HIS A 110 7.30 -8.55 -2.23
N LEU A 111 7.68 -8.58 -3.51
CA LEU A 111 8.88 -9.27 -3.99
C LEU A 111 10.15 -8.69 -3.35
N ILE A 112 10.24 -7.36 -3.26
CA ILE A 112 11.34 -6.68 -2.58
C ILE A 112 11.37 -7.04 -1.10
N SER A 113 10.21 -7.05 -0.43
CA SER A 113 10.11 -7.48 0.97
C SER A 113 10.55 -8.92 1.17
N LYS A 114 10.13 -9.86 0.31
CA LYS A 114 10.55 -11.27 0.33
C LYS A 114 12.06 -11.41 0.12
N PHE A 115 12.62 -10.69 -0.87
CA PHE A 115 14.04 -10.72 -1.18
C PHE A 115 14.89 -10.22 -0.02
N ILE A 116 14.49 -9.09 0.55
CA ILE A 116 15.27 -8.39 1.57
C ILE A 116 15.16 -9.10 2.94
N LEU A 117 13.96 -9.50 3.36
CA LEU A 117 13.73 -10.09 4.69
C LEU A 117 14.05 -11.58 4.76
N PHE A 118 13.75 -12.33 3.71
CA PHE A 118 13.85 -13.80 3.74
C PHE A 118 14.98 -14.34 2.87
N ARG A 119 15.59 -13.52 2.00
CA ARG A 119 16.53 -13.96 0.96
C ARG A 119 15.99 -15.12 0.12
N VAL A 120 14.66 -15.26 0.05
CA VAL A 120 14.00 -16.33 -0.70
C VAL A 120 13.69 -15.81 -2.09
N PHE A 121 14.25 -16.48 -3.09
CA PHE A 121 13.99 -16.25 -4.51
C PHE A 121 13.12 -17.39 -5.05
N ASP A 122 11.84 -17.41 -4.68
CA ASP A 122 10.88 -18.35 -5.26
C ASP A 122 10.06 -17.64 -6.34
N LEU A 123 10.59 -17.67 -7.56
CA LEU A 123 10.00 -17.10 -8.77
C LEU A 123 9.21 -18.15 -9.58
N SER A 124 8.70 -19.18 -8.93
CA SER A 124 7.80 -20.11 -9.60
C SER A 124 6.60 -19.36 -10.19
N ILE A 125 6.27 -19.67 -11.45
CA ILE A 125 5.19 -19.02 -12.21
C ILE A 125 3.87 -19.08 -11.44
N GLU A 126 3.61 -20.22 -10.78
CA GLU A 126 2.43 -20.44 -9.94
C GLU A 126 2.34 -19.44 -8.79
N ARG A 127 3.45 -19.17 -8.09
CA ARG A 127 3.47 -18.20 -6.98
C ARG A 127 3.30 -16.78 -7.47
N ILE A 128 3.92 -16.42 -8.60
CA ILE A 128 3.75 -15.08 -9.19
C ILE A 128 2.28 -14.86 -9.58
N LEU A 129 1.63 -15.86 -10.19
CA LEU A 129 0.22 -15.80 -10.54
C LEU A 129 -0.67 -15.66 -9.29
N LEU A 130 -0.34 -16.39 -8.23
CA LEU A 130 -1.07 -16.31 -6.96
C LEU A 130 -0.90 -14.94 -6.29
N ASP A 131 0.31 -14.40 -6.24
CA ASP A 131 0.62 -13.08 -5.70
C ASP A 131 -0.13 -11.97 -6.48
N VAL A 132 -0.17 -12.08 -7.83
CA VAL A 132 -0.93 -11.17 -8.69
C VAL A 132 -2.44 -11.28 -8.47
N ALA A 133 -2.97 -12.50 -8.42
CA ALA A 133 -4.40 -12.73 -8.18
C ALA A 133 -4.83 -12.19 -6.82
N LEU A 134 -4.01 -12.42 -5.79
CA LEU A 134 -4.26 -11.93 -4.44
C LEU A 134 -4.19 -10.40 -4.39
N ALA A 135 -3.17 -9.78 -4.98
CA ALA A 135 -3.08 -8.32 -5.09
C ALA A 135 -4.29 -7.72 -5.82
N PHE A 136 -4.77 -8.39 -6.87
CA PHE A 136 -5.98 -7.97 -7.59
C PHE A 136 -7.24 -8.06 -6.71
N ILE A 137 -7.49 -9.20 -6.05
CA ILE A 137 -8.67 -9.39 -5.20
C ILE A 137 -8.69 -8.38 -4.05
N VAL A 138 -7.53 -8.18 -3.41
CA VAL A 138 -7.39 -7.29 -2.26
C VAL A 138 -7.55 -5.83 -2.67
N SER A 139 -6.91 -5.41 -3.76
CA SER A 139 -7.11 -4.05 -4.28
C SER A 139 -8.56 -3.85 -4.72
N ALA A 140 -9.19 -4.82 -5.40
CA ALA A 140 -10.57 -4.71 -5.84
C ALA A 140 -11.55 -4.55 -4.67
N THR A 141 -11.39 -5.34 -3.61
CA THR A 141 -12.26 -5.27 -2.43
C THR A 141 -12.01 -4.03 -1.58
N MET A 142 -10.76 -3.77 -1.21
CA MET A 142 -10.41 -2.67 -0.30
C MET A 142 -10.54 -1.32 -0.97
N PHE A 143 -10.20 -1.18 -2.26
CA PHE A 143 -10.30 0.12 -2.92
C PHE A 143 -11.75 0.52 -3.16
N SER A 144 -12.66 -0.43 -3.40
CA SER A 144 -14.09 -0.13 -3.46
C SER A 144 -14.59 0.47 -2.15
N VAL A 145 -14.16 -0.07 -1.01
CA VAL A 145 -14.51 0.47 0.32
C VAL A 145 -13.87 1.84 0.56
N LEU A 146 -12.58 1.98 0.25
CA LEU A 146 -11.86 3.26 0.40
C LEU A 146 -12.41 4.35 -0.53
N ASP A 147 -12.86 3.98 -1.74
CA ASP A 147 -13.44 4.90 -2.71
C ASP A 147 -14.82 5.42 -2.28
N VAL A 148 -15.56 4.70 -1.41
CA VAL A 148 -16.78 5.24 -0.77
C VAL A 148 -16.45 6.38 0.19
N ILE A 149 -15.29 6.32 0.83
CA ILE A 149 -14.81 7.35 1.77
C ILE A 149 -14.20 8.55 1.02
N ARG A 150 -13.91 8.39 -0.28
CA ARG A 150 -13.32 9.41 -1.16
C ARG A 150 -13.96 10.80 -1.10
N PRO A 151 -15.29 10.96 -1.10
CA PRO A 151 -15.93 12.27 -1.04
C PRO A 151 -15.64 13.01 0.29
N LEU A 152 -15.42 12.27 1.38
CA LEU A 152 -15.07 12.83 2.69
C LEU A 152 -13.66 13.43 2.73
N LEU A 153 -12.84 13.17 1.68
CA LEU A 153 -11.43 13.56 1.64
C LEU A 153 -11.18 14.95 1.07
N LYS A 154 -12.16 15.66 0.48
CA LYS A 154 -12.00 17.00 -0.15
C LYS A 154 -10.58 17.26 -0.68
N THR A 155 -10.17 16.62 -1.76
CA THR A 155 -8.82 16.82 -2.36
C THR A 155 -8.90 17.91 -3.44
N ALA A 156 -7.78 18.56 -3.77
CA ALA A 156 -7.74 19.61 -4.79
C ALA A 156 -8.20 19.14 -6.19
N LYS A 157 -8.25 17.82 -6.42
CA LYS A 157 -8.75 17.18 -7.65
C LYS A 157 -10.28 17.06 -7.73
N TYR A 158 -10.98 17.21 -6.61
CA TYR A 158 -12.44 17.30 -6.53
C TYR A 158 -12.78 18.52 -5.67
N PRO A 159 -12.57 19.74 -6.22
CA PRO A 159 -13.13 20.94 -5.60
C PRO A 159 -14.66 20.82 -5.64
N ASP A 160 -15.33 21.41 -4.64
CA ASP A 160 -16.78 21.41 -4.51
C ASP A 160 -17.51 21.77 -5.82
#